data_AF-A0A6N7HLI5-F1
#
_entry.id   AF-A0A6N7HLI5-F1
#
_cell.length_a   1.000
_cell.length_b   1.000
_cell.length_c   1.000
_cell.angle_alpha   90.00
_cell.angle_beta   90.00
_cell.angle_gamma   90.00
#
_symmetry.space_group_name_H-M   'P 1'
#
loop_
_entity.id
_entity.type
_entity.pdbx_description
1 polymer ?
#
loop_
_entity_poly.entity_id
_entity_poly.type
_entity_poly.pdbx_seq_one_letter_code
_entity_poly.pdbx_strand_id
1 'polypeptide(L)'
;MPSYDTPEPILANLEPVVGNVRIIASDRTDTVVDVQPSNASDASDVKAADQTVVEFSAGTLTVRAPKLRPLDFSTKTRSIDVTVELPEGSQVLGSTALGHLHGTGRLGKTRYKSGTGHIQLDQTDESHLHTATGNVVVEHIAGKAEVSTSSGRVHVGAVTGTTVVKNSNGATTIGSAGGAVRVRAANGDITVEHADDGVDAKTANGSVRVLDAVRGALTLETAMGDIEIGIREGSAAWLDVKTRFGRVHNDMDAAAAPDAATDTVEARANTSFGDIAVHRS
;
A
#
# COMPACT_ATOMS: atom_id res chain seq x y z
N MET A 1 -21.38 -16.59 16.40
CA MET A 1 -21.24 -15.19 15.98
C MET A 1 -21.59 -14.28 17.14
N PRO A 2 -20.62 -13.84 17.95
CA PRO A 2 -20.82 -12.73 18.89
C PRO A 2 -21.15 -11.44 18.12
N SER A 3 -22.10 -10.68 18.65
CA SER A 3 -22.49 -9.35 18.18
C SER A 3 -22.41 -8.37 19.34
N TYR A 4 -21.88 -7.18 19.09
CA TYR A 4 -21.69 -6.12 20.08
C TYR A 4 -22.31 -4.83 19.56
N ASP A 5 -22.99 -4.09 20.43
CA ASP A 5 -23.52 -2.76 20.09
C ASP A 5 -22.36 -1.75 20.04
N THR A 6 -22.12 -1.18 18.87
CA THR A 6 -20.97 -0.31 18.56
C THR A 6 -21.44 0.85 17.66
N PRO A 7 -22.16 1.83 18.21
CA PRO A 7 -22.66 2.96 17.41
C PRO A 7 -21.56 3.92 16.97
N GLU A 8 -20.36 3.83 17.58
CA GLU A 8 -19.18 4.60 17.21
C GLU A 8 -18.08 3.69 16.63
N PRO A 9 -17.18 4.23 15.79
CA PRO A 9 -16.05 3.48 15.24
C PRO A 9 -15.16 2.87 16.33
N ILE A 10 -14.75 1.62 16.13
CA ILE A 10 -14.00 0.85 17.12
C ILE A 10 -12.54 0.63 16.70
N LEU A 11 -11.73 0.09 17.60
CA LEU A 11 -10.44 -0.50 17.27
C LEU A 11 -10.57 -2.02 17.16
N ALA A 12 -10.41 -2.57 15.95
CA ALA A 12 -10.26 -4.01 15.73
C ALA A 12 -8.79 -4.42 15.88
N ASN A 13 -8.48 -5.03 17.02
CA ASN A 13 -7.18 -5.59 17.35
C ASN A 13 -7.13 -7.09 17.06
N LEU A 14 -6.40 -7.48 16.02
CA LEU A 14 -6.24 -8.85 15.57
C LEU A 14 -4.86 -9.38 15.99
N GLU A 15 -4.81 -10.21 17.02
CA GLU A 15 -3.57 -10.90 17.39
C GLU A 15 -3.19 -11.92 16.31
N PRO A 16 -1.88 -12.24 16.12
CA PRO A 16 -1.39 -13.11 15.06
C PRO A 16 -2.29 -14.31 14.72
N VAL A 17 -2.96 -14.23 13.57
CA VAL A 17 -3.79 -15.30 13.04
C VAL A 17 -3.04 -16.04 11.91
N VAL A 18 -3.38 -17.29 11.71
CA VAL A 18 -3.09 -18.05 10.48
C VAL A 18 -4.41 -18.21 9.75
N GLY A 19 -4.50 -17.76 8.51
CA GLY A 19 -5.72 -17.80 7.70
C GLY A 19 -6.24 -16.42 7.31
N ASN A 20 -7.42 -16.37 6.71
CA ASN A 20 -7.91 -15.17 6.05
C ASN A 20 -8.60 -14.24 7.02
N VAL A 21 -8.30 -12.94 6.91
CA VAL A 21 -8.98 -11.89 7.65
C VAL A 21 -9.79 -11.07 6.66
N ARG A 22 -11.10 -11.03 6.86
CA ARG A 22 -12.02 -10.15 6.14
C ARG A 22 -12.57 -9.10 7.10
N ILE A 23 -12.44 -7.83 6.74
CA ILE A 23 -12.99 -6.71 7.50
C ILE A 23 -13.97 -5.98 6.61
N ILE A 24 -15.21 -5.87 7.06
CA ILE A 24 -16.30 -5.24 6.32
C ILE A 24 -16.73 -4.00 7.10
N ALA A 25 -16.34 -2.83 6.61
CA ALA A 25 -16.77 -1.54 7.12
C ALA A 25 -18.01 -1.05 6.38
N SER A 26 -19.10 -0.83 7.11
CA SER A 26 -20.37 -0.31 6.57
C SER A 26 -21.04 0.66 7.53
N ASP A 27 -22.11 1.33 7.10
CA ASP A 27 -22.96 2.21 7.94
C ASP A 27 -23.83 1.40 8.92
N ARG A 28 -23.16 0.58 9.73
CA ARG A 28 -23.76 -0.27 10.76
C ARG A 28 -23.42 0.28 12.13
N THR A 29 -24.28 -0.01 13.10
CA THR A 29 -24.10 0.41 14.50
C THR A 29 -23.76 -0.76 15.41
N ASP A 30 -23.43 -1.92 14.85
CA ASP A 30 -23.05 -3.12 15.57
C ASP A 30 -21.76 -3.70 14.99
N THR A 31 -21.05 -4.47 15.79
CA THR A 31 -19.88 -5.22 15.37
C THR A 31 -20.17 -6.70 15.49
N VAL A 32 -20.05 -7.42 14.37
CA VAL A 32 -20.26 -8.88 14.31
C VAL A 32 -18.94 -9.54 13.97
N VAL A 33 -18.58 -10.55 14.75
CA VAL A 33 -17.40 -11.36 14.46
C VAL A 33 -17.84 -12.79 14.16
N ASP A 34 -17.36 -13.30 13.04
CA ASP A 34 -17.46 -14.70 12.69
C ASP A 34 -16.06 -15.30 12.59
N VAL A 35 -15.87 -16.43 13.26
CA VAL A 35 -14.62 -17.18 13.25
C VAL A 35 -14.95 -18.60 12.80
N GLN A 36 -14.42 -18.97 11.64
CA GLN A 36 -14.62 -20.28 11.05
C GLN A 36 -13.27 -20.97 10.84
N PRO A 37 -13.22 -22.32 10.93
CA PRO A 37 -12.04 -23.05 10.48
C PRO A 37 -11.88 -22.86 8.97
N SER A 38 -10.66 -22.59 8.49
CA SER A 38 -10.43 -22.47 7.03
C SER A 38 -10.71 -23.80 6.31
N ASN A 39 -10.48 -24.95 6.98
CA ASN A 39 -10.94 -26.26 6.53
C ASN A 39 -11.71 -27.00 7.63
N ALA A 40 -13.03 -27.09 7.49
CA ALA A 40 -13.90 -27.81 8.42
C ALA A 40 -13.61 -29.32 8.54
N SER A 41 -12.88 -29.90 7.57
CA SER A 41 -12.46 -31.30 7.60
C SER A 41 -11.17 -31.52 8.40
N ASP A 42 -10.42 -30.44 8.67
CA ASP A 42 -9.18 -30.51 9.43
C ASP A 42 -9.47 -30.25 10.91
N ALA A 43 -9.30 -31.29 11.74
CA ALA A 43 -9.52 -31.20 13.17
C ALA A 43 -8.61 -30.16 13.88
N SER A 44 -7.47 -29.79 13.28
CA SER A 44 -6.60 -28.75 13.81
C SER A 44 -7.11 -27.34 13.54
N ASP A 45 -7.76 -27.11 12.39
CA ASP A 45 -8.43 -25.85 12.05
C ASP A 45 -9.69 -25.66 12.90
N VAL A 46 -10.52 -26.71 13.02
CA VAL A 46 -11.72 -26.71 13.88
C VAL A 46 -11.34 -26.37 15.32
N LYS A 47 -10.30 -27.03 15.86
CA LYS A 47 -9.81 -26.75 17.20
C LYS A 47 -9.25 -25.34 17.34
N ALA A 48 -8.61 -24.79 16.31
CA ALA A 48 -8.09 -23.42 16.35
C ALA A 48 -9.23 -22.40 16.38
N ALA A 49 -10.30 -22.62 15.61
CA ALA A 49 -11.51 -21.80 15.63
C ALA A 49 -12.19 -21.84 17.00
N ASP A 50 -12.41 -23.03 17.58
CA ASP A 50 -13.03 -23.19 18.91
C ASP A 50 -12.21 -22.57 20.05
N GLN A 51 -10.89 -22.50 19.90
CA GLN A 51 -9.99 -21.91 20.89
C GLN A 51 -9.76 -20.41 20.68
N THR A 52 -10.32 -19.83 19.62
CA THR A 52 -10.20 -18.40 19.35
C THR A 52 -11.12 -17.63 20.27
N VAL A 53 -10.55 -16.68 21.01
CA VAL A 53 -11.28 -15.85 21.95
C VAL A 53 -11.57 -14.51 21.28
N VAL A 54 -12.84 -14.12 21.27
CA VAL A 54 -13.29 -12.81 20.80
C VAL A 54 -13.83 -12.05 22.01
N GLU A 55 -13.19 -10.92 22.31
CA GLU A 55 -13.55 -10.05 23.44
C GLU A 55 -13.75 -8.63 22.94
N PHE A 56 -14.81 -7.97 23.41
CA PHE A 56 -15.03 -6.55 23.16
C PHE A 56 -15.05 -5.80 24.49
N SER A 57 -14.18 -4.82 24.64
CA SER A 57 -14.12 -3.99 25.84
C SER A 57 -13.65 -2.57 25.51
N ALA A 58 -14.31 -1.57 26.09
CA ALA A 58 -13.93 -0.16 25.95
C ALA A 58 -13.67 0.30 24.50
N GLY A 59 -14.54 -0.08 23.55
CA GLY A 59 -14.40 0.30 22.13
C GLY A 59 -13.31 -0.45 21.37
N THR A 60 -12.71 -1.48 21.97
CA THR A 60 -11.69 -2.32 21.33
C THR A 60 -12.20 -3.75 21.21
N LEU A 61 -12.27 -4.25 19.98
CA LEU A 61 -12.51 -5.65 19.67
C LEU A 61 -11.16 -6.36 19.60
N THR A 62 -10.94 -7.37 20.44
CA THR A 62 -9.75 -8.21 20.40
C THR A 62 -10.10 -9.61 19.93
N VAL A 63 -9.48 -10.05 18.83
CA VAL A 63 -9.54 -11.43 18.35
C VAL A 63 -8.21 -12.10 18.64
N ARG A 64 -8.22 -13.08 19.55
CA ARG A 64 -7.05 -13.82 19.99
C ARG A 64 -7.11 -15.26 19.52
N ALA A 65 -6.35 -15.56 18.47
CA ALA A 65 -6.13 -16.91 17.99
C ALA A 65 -5.09 -17.65 18.89
N PRO A 66 -5.15 -18.99 18.98
CA PRO A 66 -4.17 -19.77 19.74
C PRO A 66 -2.77 -19.65 19.13
N LYS A 67 -1.79 -19.28 19.97
CA LYS A 67 -0.40 -19.11 19.52
C LYS A 67 0.19 -20.40 18.95
N LEU A 68 0.83 -20.29 17.78
CA LEU A 68 1.73 -21.32 17.27
C LEU A 68 2.89 -21.50 18.25
N ARG A 69 3.20 -22.74 18.63
CA ARG A 69 4.34 -23.03 19.51
C ARG A 69 5.63 -22.98 18.69
N PRO A 70 6.70 -22.33 19.18
CA PRO A 70 8.01 -22.44 18.56
C PRO A 70 8.45 -23.92 18.52
N LEU A 71 9.04 -24.38 17.41
CA LEU A 71 9.46 -25.77 17.14
C LEU A 71 8.33 -26.79 16.90
N ASP A 72 7.10 -26.37 16.57
CA ASP A 72 6.07 -27.30 16.13
C ASP A 72 6.29 -27.75 14.66
N PHE A 73 6.92 -28.92 14.46
CA PHE A 73 7.11 -29.57 13.16
C PHE A 73 5.86 -30.32 12.67
N SER A 74 4.70 -30.11 13.30
CA SER A 74 3.45 -30.76 12.90
C SER A 74 2.92 -30.20 11.59
N THR A 75 2.35 -31.07 10.74
CA THR A 75 1.67 -30.73 9.48
C THR A 75 0.32 -30.00 9.67
N LYS A 76 0.01 -29.57 10.89
CA LYS A 76 -1.28 -28.97 11.27
C LYS A 76 -1.30 -27.49 10.91
N THR A 77 -2.21 -27.14 9.99
CA THR A 77 -2.39 -25.79 9.45
C THR A 77 -2.88 -24.81 10.52
N ARG A 78 -3.85 -25.22 11.36
CA ARG A 78 -4.48 -24.37 12.39
C ARG A 78 -4.95 -23.03 11.82
N SER A 79 -5.49 -23.09 10.62
CA SER A 79 -5.93 -21.94 9.85
C SER A 79 -7.37 -21.61 10.21
N ILE A 80 -7.65 -20.34 10.44
CA ILE A 80 -8.98 -19.82 10.71
C ILE A 80 -9.27 -18.64 9.78
N ASP A 81 -10.51 -18.58 9.32
CA ASP A 81 -11.03 -17.44 8.58
C ASP A 81 -11.84 -16.57 9.56
N VAL A 82 -11.40 -15.33 9.73
CA VAL A 82 -12.02 -14.35 10.61
C VAL A 82 -12.71 -13.30 9.75
N THR A 83 -14.02 -13.18 9.88
CA THR A 83 -14.80 -12.08 9.31
C THR A 83 -15.23 -11.14 10.42
N VAL A 84 -14.86 -9.87 10.31
CA VAL A 84 -15.27 -8.80 11.24
C VAL A 84 -16.07 -7.79 10.44
N GLU A 85 -17.34 -7.65 10.78
CA GLU A 85 -18.18 -6.61 10.24
C GLU A 85 -18.31 -5.52 11.30
N LEU A 86 -17.95 -4.28 10.96
CA LEU A 86 -17.84 -3.17 11.91
C LEU A 86 -18.28 -1.82 11.29
N PRO A 87 -18.52 -0.78 12.11
CA PRO A 87 -18.87 0.55 11.61
C PRO A 87 -17.76 1.18 10.76
N GLU A 88 -18.13 1.96 9.75
CA GLU A 88 -17.19 2.77 8.97
C GLU A 88 -16.32 3.68 9.84
N GLY A 89 -15.07 3.90 9.42
CA GLY A 89 -14.07 4.67 10.17
C GLY A 89 -13.38 3.88 11.29
N SER A 90 -13.76 2.61 11.50
CA SER A 90 -13.09 1.78 12.51
C SER A 90 -11.63 1.54 12.14
N GLN A 91 -10.78 1.48 13.17
CA GLN A 91 -9.35 1.28 13.05
C GLN A 91 -9.03 -0.21 13.07
N VAL A 92 -8.01 -0.60 12.32
CA VAL A 92 -7.54 -1.98 12.25
C VAL A 92 -6.10 -2.03 12.71
N LEU A 93 -5.84 -2.79 13.76
CA LEU A 93 -4.50 -3.12 14.21
C LEU A 93 -4.35 -4.62 14.18
N GLY A 94 -3.35 -5.14 13.47
CA GLY A 94 -3.19 -6.58 13.49
C GLY A 94 -1.93 -7.10 12.86
N SER A 95 -1.78 -8.42 12.95
CA SER A 95 -0.77 -9.13 12.22
C SER A 95 -1.23 -10.54 11.86
N THR A 96 -0.70 -11.09 10.76
CA THR A 96 -0.86 -12.48 10.37
C THR A 96 0.48 -13.06 9.95
N ALA A 97 0.74 -14.32 10.29
CA ALA A 97 1.94 -15.01 9.82
C ALA A 97 1.75 -15.50 8.37
N LEU A 98 0.61 -16.13 8.11
CA LEU A 98 0.20 -16.63 6.81
C LEU A 98 -1.29 -16.29 6.64
N GLY A 99 -1.65 -15.60 5.55
CA GLY A 99 -3.05 -15.31 5.27
C GLY A 99 -3.28 -13.96 4.61
N HIS A 100 -4.43 -13.84 3.94
CA HIS A 100 -4.83 -12.64 3.23
C HIS A 100 -5.60 -11.69 4.16
N LEU A 101 -5.36 -10.40 4.04
CA LEU A 101 -6.22 -9.36 4.59
C LEU A 101 -7.05 -8.77 3.46
N HIS A 102 -8.37 -8.76 3.61
CA HIS A 102 -9.29 -8.06 2.74
C HIS A 102 -10.13 -7.09 3.58
N GLY A 103 -9.95 -5.80 3.38
CA GLY A 103 -10.78 -4.75 3.97
C GLY A 103 -11.69 -4.12 2.91
N THR A 104 -12.99 -4.19 3.10
CA THR A 104 -14.00 -3.55 2.23
C THR A 104 -14.65 -2.36 2.94
N GLY A 105 -14.94 -1.30 2.20
CA GLY A 105 -15.51 -0.06 2.75
C GLY A 105 -14.47 0.89 3.36
N ARG A 106 -14.96 1.94 4.05
CA ARG A 106 -14.09 2.99 4.61
C ARG A 106 -13.59 2.62 5.99
N LEU A 107 -12.31 2.23 6.06
CA LEU A 107 -11.58 2.03 7.30
C LEU A 107 -10.95 3.34 7.76
N GLY A 108 -10.76 3.49 9.07
CA GLY A 108 -9.96 4.57 9.62
C GLY A 108 -8.47 4.30 9.43
N LYS A 109 -7.73 4.35 10.53
CA LYS A 109 -6.31 3.97 10.56
C LYS A 109 -6.12 2.45 10.48
N THR A 110 -5.36 1.99 9.50
CA THR A 110 -5.02 0.58 9.31
C THR A 110 -3.53 0.35 9.52
N ARG A 111 -3.18 -0.40 10.57
CA ARG A 111 -1.82 -0.86 10.83
C ARG A 111 -1.77 -2.38 10.80
N TYR A 112 -1.15 -2.94 9.77
CA TYR A 112 -1.17 -4.37 9.57
C TYR A 112 0.19 -4.94 9.16
N LYS A 113 0.56 -6.07 9.76
CA LYS A 113 1.79 -6.80 9.43
C LYS A 113 1.46 -8.21 8.96
N SER A 114 1.76 -8.54 7.71
CA SER A 114 1.65 -9.90 7.18
C SER A 114 3.05 -10.51 6.99
N GLY A 115 3.21 -11.78 7.34
CA GLY A 115 4.37 -12.56 6.91
C GLY A 115 4.24 -12.91 5.43
N THR A 116 3.32 -13.81 5.12
CA THR A 116 2.98 -14.19 3.75
C THR A 116 1.50 -14.01 3.50
N GLY A 117 1.15 -13.23 2.49
CA GLY A 117 -0.22 -13.05 2.06
C GLY A 117 -0.46 -11.69 1.42
N HIS A 118 -1.58 -11.60 0.71
CA HIS A 118 -2.01 -10.37 0.06
C HIS A 118 -2.74 -9.46 1.04
N ILE A 119 -2.53 -8.16 0.90
CA ILE A 119 -3.31 -7.15 1.60
C ILE A 119 -4.09 -6.40 0.54
N GLN A 120 -5.41 -6.41 0.64
CA GLN A 120 -6.31 -5.65 -0.23
C GLN A 120 -7.21 -4.78 0.65
N LEU A 121 -7.22 -3.47 0.42
CA LEU A 121 -8.07 -2.52 1.13
C LEU A 121 -8.76 -1.61 0.12
N ASP A 122 -10.07 -1.43 0.23
CA ASP A 122 -10.79 -0.48 -0.61
C ASP A 122 -10.43 0.96 -0.20
N GLN A 123 -10.76 1.35 1.03
CA GLN A 123 -10.53 2.72 1.50
C GLN A 123 -9.97 2.73 2.93
N THR A 124 -8.99 3.59 3.18
CA THR A 124 -8.44 3.79 4.52
C THR A 124 -8.00 5.24 4.73
N ASP A 125 -8.19 5.79 5.93
CA ASP A 125 -7.71 7.14 6.23
C ASP A 125 -6.18 7.20 6.31
N GLU A 126 -5.57 6.27 7.05
CA GLU A 126 -4.11 6.15 7.16
C GLU A 126 -3.71 4.69 7.05
N SER A 127 -2.64 4.40 6.29
CA SER A 127 -2.14 3.03 6.13
C SER A 127 -0.70 2.89 6.60
N HIS A 128 -0.46 1.87 7.43
CA HIS A 128 0.86 1.42 7.84
C HIS A 128 0.94 -0.10 7.61
N LEU A 129 1.33 -0.48 6.41
CA LEU A 129 1.29 -1.86 5.93
C LEU A 129 2.71 -2.42 5.81
N HIS A 130 2.90 -3.61 6.35
CA HIS A 130 4.12 -4.37 6.21
C HIS A 130 3.79 -5.78 5.72
N THR A 131 4.44 -6.24 4.65
CA THR A 131 4.35 -7.63 4.21
C THR A 131 5.73 -8.18 3.87
N ALA A 132 6.06 -9.41 4.24
CA ALA A 132 7.31 -10.01 3.77
C ALA A 132 7.12 -10.50 2.33
N THR A 133 6.07 -11.28 2.08
CA THR A 133 5.75 -11.82 0.75
C THR A 133 4.27 -11.67 0.44
N GLY A 134 3.96 -10.87 -0.58
CA GLY A 134 2.61 -10.74 -1.11
C GLY A 134 2.35 -9.36 -1.72
N ASN A 135 1.36 -9.31 -2.61
CA ASN A 135 0.88 -8.07 -3.19
C ASN A 135 0.12 -7.22 -2.15
N VAL A 136 0.29 -5.91 -2.25
CA VAL A 136 -0.48 -4.91 -1.51
C VAL A 136 -1.27 -4.10 -2.51
N VAL A 137 -2.59 -4.04 -2.34
CA VAL A 137 -3.51 -3.26 -3.15
C VAL A 137 -4.32 -2.38 -2.21
N VAL A 138 -4.28 -1.07 -2.43
CA VAL A 138 -5.12 -0.11 -1.71
C VAL A 138 -5.75 0.84 -2.70
N GLU A 139 -7.08 0.86 -2.82
CA GLU A 139 -7.75 1.68 -3.86
C GLU A 139 -7.73 3.16 -3.50
N HIS A 140 -8.03 3.53 -2.26
CA HIS A 140 -8.02 4.92 -1.81
C HIS A 140 -7.43 5.12 -0.41
N ILE A 141 -6.55 6.12 -0.28
CA ILE A 141 -5.95 6.55 0.99
C ILE A 141 -6.20 8.04 1.19
N ALA A 142 -7.03 8.40 2.16
CA ALA A 142 -7.39 9.80 2.39
C ALA A 142 -6.25 10.62 3.04
N GLY A 143 -5.37 9.95 3.77
CA GLY A 143 -4.26 10.57 4.52
C GLY A 143 -2.91 9.95 4.16
N LYS A 144 -2.12 9.65 5.18
CA LYS A 144 -0.74 9.17 4.99
C LYS A 144 -0.70 7.69 4.66
N ALA A 145 0.16 7.32 3.70
CA ALA A 145 0.48 5.94 3.37
C ALA A 145 1.92 5.58 3.70
N GLU A 146 2.13 4.50 4.44
CA GLU A 146 3.43 3.87 4.65
C GLU A 146 3.33 2.37 4.34
N VAL A 147 3.89 1.96 3.20
CA VAL A 147 3.85 0.58 2.72
C VAL A 147 5.27 0.03 2.62
N SER A 148 5.51 -1.13 3.21
CA SER A 148 6.79 -1.83 3.14
C SER A 148 6.59 -3.28 2.76
N THR A 149 7.23 -3.71 1.67
CA THR A 149 7.18 -5.09 1.19
C THR A 149 8.58 -5.60 0.82
N SER A 150 8.85 -6.87 1.13
CA SER A 150 10.11 -7.49 0.67
C SER A 150 9.96 -8.17 -0.70
N SER A 151 8.77 -8.67 -1.02
CA SER A 151 8.48 -9.28 -2.30
C SER A 151 7.00 -9.23 -2.63
N GLY A 152 6.64 -8.55 -3.71
CA GLY A 152 5.26 -8.44 -4.19
C GLY A 152 5.04 -7.14 -4.95
N ARG A 153 3.91 -7.07 -5.67
CA ARG A 153 3.48 -5.83 -6.32
C ARG A 153 2.80 -4.92 -5.30
N VAL A 154 3.05 -3.63 -5.39
CA VAL A 154 2.33 -2.60 -4.62
C VAL A 154 1.51 -1.80 -5.60
N HIS A 155 0.21 -1.70 -5.35
CA HIS A 155 -0.70 -0.82 -6.08
C HIS A 155 -1.41 0.09 -5.07
N VAL A 156 -1.30 1.39 -5.28
CA VAL A 156 -2.07 2.40 -4.56
C VAL A 156 -2.86 3.18 -5.62
N GLY A 157 -4.18 3.07 -5.61
CA GLY A 157 -5.04 3.69 -6.63
C GLY A 157 -5.02 5.21 -6.53
N ALA A 158 -5.47 5.78 -5.42
CA ALA A 158 -5.42 7.21 -5.14
C ALA A 158 -4.98 7.48 -3.70
N VAL A 159 -4.15 8.48 -3.49
CA VAL A 159 -3.69 8.92 -2.17
C VAL A 159 -3.64 10.43 -2.09
N THR A 160 -4.32 11.00 -1.09
CA THR A 160 -4.39 12.47 -0.92
C THR A 160 -3.22 12.99 -0.09
N GLY A 161 -2.76 12.22 0.90
CA GLY A 161 -1.64 12.60 1.76
C GLY A 161 -0.27 12.15 1.26
N THR A 162 0.74 12.27 2.13
CA THR A 162 2.11 11.84 1.81
C THR A 162 2.22 10.32 1.72
N THR A 163 2.97 9.83 0.74
CA THR A 163 3.13 8.39 0.50
C THR A 163 4.58 7.97 0.60
N VAL A 164 4.86 6.94 1.41
CA VAL A 164 6.18 6.32 1.52
C VAL A 164 6.05 4.83 1.21
N VAL A 165 6.69 4.39 0.13
CA VAL A 165 6.73 2.97 -0.26
C VAL A 165 8.17 2.47 -0.27
N LYS A 166 8.39 1.32 0.36
CA LYS A 166 9.64 0.57 0.28
C LYS A 166 9.36 -0.83 -0.27
N ASN A 167 9.91 -1.15 -1.43
CA ASN A 167 9.71 -2.45 -2.06
C ASN A 167 11.03 -3.08 -2.50
N SER A 168 11.43 -4.19 -1.90
CA SER A 168 12.66 -4.85 -2.35
C SER A 168 12.48 -5.54 -3.71
N ASN A 169 11.35 -6.20 -3.97
CA ASN A 169 11.13 -6.94 -5.21
C ASN A 169 9.69 -6.82 -5.69
N GLY A 170 9.49 -6.33 -6.90
CA GLY A 170 8.19 -6.19 -7.56
C GLY A 170 7.88 -4.76 -7.96
N ALA A 171 6.94 -4.62 -8.89
CA ALA A 171 6.52 -3.32 -9.39
C ALA A 171 5.73 -2.54 -8.32
N THR A 172 5.92 -1.23 -8.31
CA THR A 172 5.15 -0.28 -7.50
C THR A 172 4.40 0.66 -8.42
N THR A 173 3.09 0.69 -8.33
CA THR A 173 2.22 1.59 -9.09
C THR A 173 1.45 2.47 -8.11
N ILE A 174 1.51 3.78 -8.33
CA ILE A 174 0.68 4.77 -7.65
C ILE A 174 -0.13 5.44 -8.76
N GLY A 175 -1.46 5.34 -8.70
CA GLY A 175 -2.33 5.97 -9.70
C GLY A 175 -2.32 7.48 -9.53
N SER A 176 -3.06 8.01 -8.55
CA SER A 176 -3.11 9.44 -8.27
C SER A 176 -2.50 9.79 -6.91
N ALA A 177 -1.58 10.74 -6.88
CA ALA A 177 -0.96 11.25 -5.66
C ALA A 177 -1.19 12.76 -5.51
N GLY A 178 -2.05 13.12 -4.56
CA GLY A 178 -2.34 14.50 -4.19
C GLY A 178 -1.28 15.15 -3.28
N GLY A 179 -0.38 14.35 -2.71
CA GLY A 179 0.70 14.82 -1.85
C GLY A 179 2.03 14.15 -2.18
N ALA A 180 3.11 14.60 -1.53
CA ALA A 180 4.47 14.15 -1.83
C ALA A 180 4.64 12.62 -1.75
N VAL A 181 5.28 12.06 -2.77
CA VAL A 181 5.53 10.61 -2.94
C VAL A 181 7.01 10.31 -2.75
N ARG A 182 7.32 9.29 -1.94
CA ARG A 182 8.66 8.73 -1.81
C ARG A 182 8.63 7.22 -2.01
N VAL A 183 9.26 6.74 -3.08
CA VAL A 183 9.35 5.30 -3.38
C VAL A 183 10.80 4.88 -3.42
N ARG A 184 11.15 3.84 -2.66
CA ARG A 184 12.46 3.20 -2.71
C ARG A 184 12.28 1.73 -3.07
N ALA A 185 12.76 1.38 -4.25
CA ALA A 185 12.77 0.01 -4.73
C ALA A 185 14.20 -0.55 -4.86
N ALA A 186 14.36 -1.87 -4.81
CA ALA A 186 15.62 -2.51 -5.20
C ALA A 186 15.49 -3.15 -6.59
N ASN A 187 14.51 -4.04 -6.78
CA ASN A 187 14.25 -4.71 -8.06
C ASN A 187 12.78 -4.56 -8.46
N GLY A 188 12.47 -3.59 -9.29
CA GLY A 188 11.13 -3.36 -9.77
C GLY A 188 10.94 -1.98 -10.37
N ASP A 189 9.99 -1.91 -11.29
CA ASP A 189 9.55 -0.66 -11.90
C ASP A 189 8.74 0.16 -10.89
N ILE A 190 8.91 1.47 -10.97
CA ILE A 190 8.12 2.44 -10.21
C ILE A 190 7.33 3.24 -11.24
N THR A 191 6.00 3.22 -11.13
CA THR A 191 5.11 4.04 -11.95
C THR A 191 4.29 4.93 -11.03
N VAL A 192 4.31 6.24 -11.27
CA VAL A 192 3.36 7.20 -10.73
C VAL A 192 2.57 7.75 -11.90
N GLU A 193 1.28 7.44 -11.98
CA GLU A 193 0.47 7.83 -13.13
C GLU A 193 0.17 9.34 -13.09
N HIS A 194 -0.17 9.87 -11.91
CA HIS A 194 -0.49 11.26 -11.70
C HIS A 194 0.09 11.80 -10.39
N ALA A 195 0.87 12.87 -10.47
CA ALA A 195 1.53 13.51 -9.33
C ALA A 195 1.19 15.00 -9.27
N ASP A 196 0.44 15.39 -8.23
CA ASP A 196 0.08 16.80 -7.95
C ASP A 196 1.13 17.55 -7.13
N ASP A 197 2.12 16.82 -6.61
CA ASP A 197 3.21 17.30 -5.76
C ASP A 197 4.49 16.49 -6.04
N GLY A 198 5.58 16.80 -5.35
CA GLY A 198 6.90 16.21 -5.59
C GLY A 198 6.99 14.69 -5.44
N VAL A 199 7.87 14.09 -6.25
CA VAL A 199 8.12 12.64 -6.30
C VAL A 199 9.62 12.37 -6.10
N ASP A 200 9.97 11.58 -5.09
CA ASP A 200 11.33 11.04 -4.85
C ASP A 200 11.29 9.52 -5.07
N ALA A 201 11.60 9.08 -6.29
CA ALA A 201 11.54 7.69 -6.69
C ALA A 201 12.95 7.17 -7.04
N LYS A 202 13.39 6.12 -6.34
CA LYS A 202 14.69 5.50 -6.58
C LYS A 202 14.57 3.99 -6.66
N THR A 203 15.18 3.39 -7.69
CA THR A 203 15.29 1.94 -7.84
C THR A 203 16.72 1.55 -8.20
N ALA A 204 17.17 0.34 -7.86
CA ALA A 204 18.47 -0.14 -8.33
C ALA A 204 18.33 -0.77 -9.72
N ASN A 205 17.34 -1.65 -9.90
CA ASN A 205 17.02 -2.31 -11.16
C ASN A 205 15.53 -2.14 -11.45
N GLY A 206 15.20 -1.38 -12.49
CA GLY A 206 13.83 -1.10 -12.88
C GLY A 206 13.71 0.27 -13.53
N SER A 207 12.64 0.46 -14.28
CA SER A 207 12.31 1.74 -14.89
C SER A 207 11.56 2.63 -13.88
N VAL A 208 11.73 3.94 -13.99
CA VAL A 208 10.99 4.91 -13.19
C VAL A 208 10.15 5.77 -14.13
N ARG A 209 8.84 5.71 -14.00
CA ARG A 209 7.89 6.44 -14.85
C ARG A 209 7.04 7.36 -13.99
N VAL A 210 7.05 8.64 -14.31
CA VAL A 210 6.06 9.61 -13.82
C VAL A 210 5.31 10.07 -15.04
N LEU A 211 4.08 9.59 -15.23
CA LEU A 211 3.36 9.79 -16.49
C LEU A 211 2.72 11.18 -16.60
N ASP A 212 2.38 11.80 -15.47
CA ASP A 212 1.68 13.09 -15.47
C ASP A 212 1.99 13.91 -14.19
N ALA A 213 2.99 14.78 -14.27
CA ALA A 213 3.39 15.67 -13.17
C ALA A 213 2.86 17.09 -13.33
N VAL A 214 2.21 17.62 -12.28
CA VAL A 214 1.70 19.00 -12.23
C VAL A 214 2.78 19.99 -11.77
N ARG A 215 3.34 19.74 -10.59
CA ARG A 215 4.20 20.70 -9.89
C ARG A 215 5.10 20.00 -8.87
N GLY A 216 6.06 20.76 -8.36
CA GLY A 216 6.97 20.30 -7.31
C GLY A 216 8.25 19.68 -7.88
N ALA A 217 9.04 19.08 -7.00
CA ALA A 217 10.33 18.51 -7.36
C ALA A 217 10.22 17.01 -7.66
N LEU A 218 10.66 16.59 -8.84
CA LEU A 218 10.84 15.19 -9.20
C LEU A 218 12.32 14.83 -9.06
N THR A 219 12.64 13.88 -8.20
CA THR A 219 13.96 13.26 -8.09
C THR A 219 13.84 11.80 -8.46
N LEU A 220 14.23 11.45 -9.68
CA LEU A 220 14.09 10.13 -10.25
C LEU A 220 15.48 9.50 -10.47
N GLU A 221 15.75 8.37 -9.84
CA GLU A 221 17.04 7.70 -9.96
C GLU A 221 16.88 6.21 -10.22
N THR A 222 17.61 5.69 -11.21
CA THR A 222 17.77 4.25 -11.41
C THR A 222 19.21 3.89 -11.77
N ALA A 223 19.72 2.74 -11.32
CA ALA A 223 21.03 2.30 -11.80
C ALA A 223 20.91 1.62 -13.17
N MET A 224 19.88 0.77 -13.33
CA MET A 224 19.60 0.03 -14.55
C MET A 224 18.11 0.14 -14.88
N GLY A 225 17.78 0.89 -15.94
CA GLY A 225 16.41 1.07 -16.40
C GLY A 225 16.20 2.45 -17.01
N ASP A 226 15.07 2.59 -17.69
CA ASP A 226 14.70 3.83 -18.34
C ASP A 226 13.97 4.77 -17.37
N ILE A 227 14.04 6.07 -17.64
CA ILE A 227 13.26 7.07 -16.92
C ILE A 227 12.32 7.77 -17.89
N GLU A 228 11.04 7.83 -17.55
CA GLU A 228 10.00 8.53 -18.31
C GLU A 228 9.38 9.62 -17.45
N ILE A 229 9.33 10.83 -17.98
CA ILE A 229 8.76 12.01 -17.32
C ILE A 229 7.74 12.66 -18.26
N GLY A 230 6.47 12.53 -17.92
CA GLY A 230 5.38 13.31 -18.49
C GLY A 230 5.12 14.55 -17.64
N ILE A 231 5.18 15.72 -18.27
CA ILE A 231 4.87 17.01 -17.66
C ILE A 231 3.51 17.48 -18.17
N ARG A 232 2.61 17.86 -17.26
CA ARG A 232 1.28 18.34 -17.62
C ARG A 232 1.31 19.53 -18.58
N GLU A 233 0.38 19.54 -19.53
CA GLU A 233 0.12 20.72 -20.34
C GLU A 233 -0.12 21.95 -19.48
N GLY A 234 0.46 23.09 -19.89
CA GLY A 234 0.38 24.35 -19.13
C GLY A 234 1.35 24.46 -17.96
N SER A 235 2.05 23.39 -17.57
CA SER A 235 3.09 23.46 -16.54
C SER A 235 4.46 23.76 -17.15
N ALA A 236 5.27 24.57 -16.47
CA ALA A 236 6.66 24.82 -16.85
C ALA A 236 7.58 23.77 -16.21
N ALA A 237 8.64 23.38 -16.90
CA ALA A 237 9.58 22.38 -16.40
C ALA A 237 11.01 22.91 -16.43
N TRP A 238 11.71 22.74 -15.32
CA TRP A 238 13.16 22.82 -15.27
C TRP A 238 13.73 21.40 -15.25
N LEU A 239 14.64 21.11 -16.18
CA LEU A 239 15.14 19.75 -16.41
C LEU A 239 16.65 19.68 -16.15
N ASP A 240 17.05 18.82 -15.21
CA ASP A 240 18.43 18.33 -15.04
C ASP A 240 18.41 16.81 -15.18
N VAL A 241 18.56 16.36 -16.43
CA VAL A 241 18.46 14.96 -16.80
C VAL A 241 19.79 14.46 -17.35
N LYS A 242 20.25 13.31 -16.84
CA LYS A 242 21.52 12.71 -17.26
C LYS A 242 21.45 11.20 -17.30
N THR A 243 22.02 10.63 -18.36
CA THR A 243 22.28 9.20 -18.48
C THR A 243 23.77 8.98 -18.73
N ARG A 244 24.36 7.96 -18.09
CA ARG A 244 25.77 7.60 -18.35
C ARG A 244 25.91 6.74 -19.60
N PHE A 245 24.99 5.79 -19.79
CA PHE A 245 24.94 4.89 -20.95
C PHE A 245 23.50 4.79 -21.46
N GLY A 246 23.18 5.65 -22.41
CA GLY A 246 21.86 5.76 -23.02
C GLY A 246 21.71 7.08 -23.76
N ARG A 247 20.47 7.42 -24.12
CA ARG A 247 20.11 8.65 -24.80
C ARG A 247 19.06 9.41 -24.00
N VAL A 248 19.12 10.73 -24.10
CA VAL A 248 18.05 11.61 -23.60
C VAL A 248 17.22 12.04 -24.80
N HIS A 249 15.92 11.77 -24.73
CA HIS A 249 14.92 12.31 -25.63
C HIS A 249 14.08 13.34 -24.87
N ASN A 250 14.01 14.55 -25.42
CA ASN A 250 13.26 15.64 -24.82
C ASN A 250 12.37 16.26 -25.90
N ASP A 251 11.07 16.03 -25.77
CA ASP A 251 10.04 16.55 -26.67
C ASP A 251 9.40 17.84 -26.12
N MET A 252 9.99 18.45 -25.10
CA MET A 252 9.52 19.70 -24.53
C MET A 252 9.97 20.89 -25.37
N ASP A 253 9.01 21.75 -25.74
CA ASP A 253 9.32 23.04 -26.34
C ASP A 253 10.05 23.96 -25.35
N ALA A 254 11.07 24.65 -25.84
CA ALA A 254 11.77 25.66 -25.06
C ALA A 254 10.84 26.86 -24.79
N ALA A 255 10.61 27.17 -23.52
CA ALA A 255 9.83 28.31 -23.09
C ALA A 255 10.69 29.30 -22.28
N ALA A 256 10.28 30.58 -22.26
CA ALA A 256 10.83 31.56 -21.33
C ALA A 256 10.51 31.17 -19.88
N ALA A 257 11.20 31.80 -18.92
CA ALA A 257 10.95 31.55 -17.50
C ALA A 257 9.45 31.71 -17.18
N PRO A 258 8.84 30.78 -16.44
CA PRO A 258 7.42 30.84 -16.12
C PRO A 258 7.06 32.10 -15.34
N ASP A 259 5.86 32.63 -15.60
CA ASP A 259 5.26 33.63 -14.74
C ASP A 259 4.92 32.99 -13.38
N ALA A 260 4.84 33.80 -12.31
CA ALA A 260 4.62 33.31 -10.94
C ALA A 260 3.29 32.55 -10.72
N ALA A 261 2.37 32.59 -11.69
CA ALA A 261 1.09 31.89 -11.65
C ALA A 261 1.10 30.52 -12.36
N THR A 262 2.21 30.13 -12.98
CA THR A 262 2.33 28.86 -13.71
C THR A 262 2.88 27.77 -12.79
N ASP A 263 2.19 26.64 -12.72
CA ASP A 263 2.71 25.46 -12.03
C ASP A 263 4.06 25.05 -12.61
N THR A 264 5.02 24.80 -11.71
CA THR A 264 6.42 24.52 -12.08
C THR A 264 6.86 23.17 -11.56
N VAL A 265 7.44 22.36 -12.45
CA VAL A 265 8.05 21.08 -12.15
C VAL A 265 9.58 21.21 -12.22
N GLU A 266 10.26 20.86 -11.13
CA GLU A 266 11.72 20.74 -11.12
C GLU A 266 12.10 19.26 -11.25
N ALA A 267 12.45 18.80 -12.45
CA ALA A 267 12.75 17.40 -12.71
C ALA A 267 14.26 17.15 -12.74
N ARG A 268 14.73 16.34 -11.80
CA ARG A 268 16.10 15.80 -11.73
C ARG A 268 16.04 14.31 -11.98
N ALA A 269 16.58 13.85 -13.10
CA ALA A 269 16.59 12.44 -13.47
C ALA A 269 18.00 11.92 -13.73
N ASN A 270 18.33 10.78 -13.15
CA ASN A 270 19.65 10.16 -13.30
C ASN A 270 19.54 8.65 -13.51
N THR A 271 20.03 8.17 -14.65
CA THR A 271 20.22 6.74 -14.89
C THR A 271 21.66 6.40 -15.26
N SER A 272 22.18 5.26 -14.79
CA SER A 272 23.51 4.80 -15.22
C SER A 272 23.44 4.04 -16.54
N PHE A 273 22.41 3.22 -16.73
CA PHE A 273 22.18 2.45 -17.95
C PHE A 273 20.69 2.49 -18.28
N GLY A 274 20.34 3.17 -19.36
CA GLY A 274 18.96 3.36 -19.80
C GLY A 274 18.77 4.70 -20.49
N ASP A 275 17.69 4.79 -21.24
CA ASP A 275 17.27 6.01 -21.91
C ASP A 275 16.41 6.87 -20.96
N ILE A 276 16.41 8.18 -21.18
CA ILE A 276 15.50 9.11 -20.49
C ILE A 276 14.61 9.76 -21.54
N ALA A 277 13.29 9.68 -21.36
CA ALA A 277 12.31 10.37 -22.18
C ALA A 277 11.58 11.42 -21.36
N VAL A 278 11.48 12.64 -21.88
CA VAL A 278 10.69 13.73 -21.31
C VAL A 278 9.70 14.20 -22.37
N HIS A 279 8.42 14.22 -22.04
CA HIS A 279 7.34 14.59 -22.95
C HIS A 279 6.21 15.33 -22.23
N ARG A 280 5.26 15.83 -23.01
CA ARG A 280 3.98 16.33 -22.50
C ARG A 280 3.01 15.16 -22.27
N SER A 281 2.26 15.21 -21.18
CA SER A 281 1.22 14.23 -20.84
C SER A 281 -0.14 14.58 -21.43
#